data_AF-A0A7V2XT11-F1
#
_entry.id   AF-A0A7V2XT11-F1
#
_cell.length_a   1.000
_cell.length_b   1.000
_cell.length_c   1.000
_cell.angle_alpha   90.00
_cell.angle_beta   90.00
_cell.angle_gamma   90.00
#
_symmetry.space_group_name_H-M   'P 1'
#
loop_
_entity.id
_entity.type
_entity.pdbx_description
1 polymer ?
#
loop_
_entity_poly.entity_id
_entity_poly.type
_entity_poly.pdbx_seq_one_letter_code
_entity_poly.pdbx_strand_id
1 'polypeptide(L)'
;MSRHRASPTLWIPLHVCLCLPSLFAADSPFPARPSCSLSPQQKARLLTALEEPDRQYNPRERMLQKKFGSPGYHTPLTGGTVHPTRDALVYAVALLDTGEPERLRRAEEVLRKVISLQDQNPKSRTYGIWPWFLEEPLSKMSPPDWNWADFCGVQLLQVVLDHRDRLAADLAEQVDGAIRHAAASIRKRNVGPGYTNISIMGTYVTLVAAETYDDADLKAYALDRLNRIAAYHVEQGALAEYNSPTYTVVAVEELARMRLHVRDAAARNQIETLYRMAWEEIAHHFHPPSRQWAGPHSRCYGTLLGRGTLAFLDRALDGRAGFGAVEAPSLHEHRLPAPCPPDLAPFFLSLPRSRTVIKTFVKADPPLIGTTHLAPRFALGTINRGDLWNQRRNLLAYWGTPAAPSYLHLRLLKNGYDLAAGQFFAAQQEGRVLAAVAFATDGGDTHLSLAKLKDGVVRAKDLRLRFELGGEAGAETPPLPASLGDPARLRFGSIGIDVSVPQARFADREGRWETGRDEKRKTAFLDVVLHAGEERAFPLGEIGDAALGIAVQIADGASLPAPAAKAEVRDGRLLLRWDSLSVEIPVKPARAGELAKAFRGL
;
A
#
# COMPACT_ATOMS: atom_id res chain seq x y z
N MET A 1 -45.67 76.55 31.39
CA MET A 1 -44.45 77.01 30.69
C MET A 1 -43.95 75.83 29.89
N SER A 2 -43.85 75.75 28.57
CA SER A 2 -43.98 76.63 27.40
C SER A 2 -44.35 75.66 26.25
N ARG A 3 -45.57 75.73 25.67
CA ARG A 3 -45.88 76.32 24.34
C ARG A 3 -45.04 75.71 23.19
N HIS A 4 -45.69 74.92 22.30
CA HIS A 4 -46.21 75.32 20.96
C HIS A 4 -45.17 75.08 19.85
N ARG A 5 -45.47 74.59 18.62
CA ARG A 5 -46.58 74.77 17.65
C ARG A 5 -46.42 73.64 16.59
N ALA A 6 -47.47 72.93 16.18
CA ALA A 6 -48.40 73.18 15.06
C ALA A 6 -48.05 72.44 13.74
N SER A 7 -48.90 71.45 13.38
CA SER A 7 -49.63 71.13 12.12
C SER A 7 -49.28 71.81 10.78
N PRO A 8 -49.93 71.48 9.63
CA PRO A 8 -50.60 70.23 9.16
C PRO A 8 -50.32 69.90 7.66
N THR A 9 -50.68 68.72 7.13
CA THR A 9 -51.39 68.58 5.82
C THR A 9 -51.82 67.15 5.47
N LEU A 10 -53.06 67.06 4.97
CA LEU A 10 -53.75 65.93 4.33
C LEU A 10 -53.15 65.54 2.95
N TRP A 11 -53.30 64.27 2.53
CA TRP A 11 -54.13 63.77 1.38
C TRP A 11 -53.63 62.40 0.84
N ILE A 12 -54.60 61.50 0.66
CA ILE A 12 -54.69 60.16 0.00
C ILE A 12 -54.41 60.30 -1.55
N PRO A 13 -54.14 59.29 -2.45
CA PRO A 13 -54.39 57.82 -2.45
C PRO A 13 -53.32 56.89 -3.12
N LEU A 14 -53.64 55.57 -3.09
CA LEU A 14 -53.32 54.47 -4.04
C LEU A 14 -51.89 54.35 -4.58
N HIS A 15 -51.28 53.17 -4.47
CA HIS A 15 -50.74 52.42 -5.63
C HIS A 15 -50.48 50.94 -5.26
N VAL A 16 -51.14 50.06 -6.02
CA VAL A 16 -50.72 48.73 -6.48
C VAL A 16 -49.43 48.17 -5.86
N CYS A 17 -49.53 47.04 -5.15
CA CYS A 17 -48.38 46.16 -4.92
C CYS A 17 -48.64 44.80 -5.55
N LEU A 18 -47.76 44.50 -6.51
CA LEU A 18 -47.68 43.31 -7.33
C LEU A 18 -47.45 42.05 -6.48
N CYS A 19 -48.04 40.95 -6.93
CA CYS A 19 -47.73 39.60 -6.50
C CYS A 19 -46.24 39.31 -6.72
N LEU A 20 -45.49 39.06 -5.64
CA LEU A 20 -44.18 38.42 -5.70
C LEU A 20 -44.37 36.90 -5.56
N PRO A 21 -43.80 36.07 -6.46
CA PRO A 21 -43.79 34.63 -6.28
C PRO A 21 -42.84 34.26 -5.14
N SER A 22 -43.35 33.47 -4.21
CA SER A 22 -42.63 32.90 -3.07
C SER A 22 -41.45 32.04 -3.53
N LEU A 23 -40.24 32.60 -3.44
CA LEU A 23 -38.98 31.85 -3.49
C LEU A 23 -38.82 31.09 -2.16
N PHE A 24 -39.34 29.87 -2.10
CA PHE A 24 -38.83 28.86 -1.16
C PHE A 24 -37.72 28.08 -1.88
N ALA A 25 -36.54 28.70 -1.98
CA ALA A 25 -35.31 27.94 -2.14
C ALA A 25 -34.96 27.42 -0.74
N ALA A 26 -35.00 26.10 -0.55
CA ALA A 26 -34.52 25.50 0.68
C ALA A 26 -33.01 25.75 0.79
N ASP A 27 -32.60 26.49 1.82
CA ASP A 27 -31.20 26.70 2.16
C ASP A 27 -30.53 25.34 2.39
N SER A 28 -29.49 25.07 1.60
CA SER A 28 -28.62 23.90 1.78
C SER A 28 -27.90 24.02 3.13
N PRO A 29 -27.96 23.00 4.02
CA PRO A 29 -27.33 23.05 5.35
C PRO A 29 -25.79 23.00 5.32
N PHE A 30 -25.19 22.96 4.13
CA PHE A 30 -23.74 22.88 3.96
C PHE A 30 -23.16 24.29 3.83
N PRO A 31 -22.13 24.65 4.62
CA PRO A 31 -21.34 25.85 4.31
C PRO A 31 -20.84 25.70 2.88
N ALA A 32 -21.12 26.69 2.03
CA ALA A 32 -20.70 26.70 0.64
C ALA A 32 -19.18 26.50 0.58
N ARG A 33 -18.76 25.28 0.27
CA ARG A 33 -17.37 24.98 -0.02
C ARG A 33 -17.05 25.67 -1.33
N PRO A 34 -15.89 26.33 -1.47
CA PRO A 34 -15.47 26.82 -2.77
C PRO A 34 -15.48 25.60 -3.71
N SER A 35 -16.22 25.72 -4.81
CA SER A 35 -16.24 24.68 -5.84
C SER A 35 -14.79 24.35 -6.23
N CYS A 36 -14.54 23.10 -6.63
CA CYS A 36 -13.23 22.69 -7.14
C CYS A 36 -12.92 23.48 -8.43
N SER A 37 -12.40 24.69 -8.29
CA SER A 37 -12.04 25.57 -9.39
C SER A 37 -10.62 25.24 -9.81
N LEU A 38 -10.50 24.44 -10.86
CA LEU A 38 -9.20 24.08 -11.43
C LEU A 38 -8.54 25.31 -12.06
N SER A 39 -7.23 25.47 -11.81
CA SER A 39 -6.43 26.38 -12.63
C SER A 39 -6.40 25.90 -14.10
N PRO A 40 -6.15 26.79 -15.09
CA PRO A 40 -6.03 26.36 -16.48
C PRO A 40 -5.01 25.24 -16.70
N GLN A 41 -3.91 25.25 -15.94
CA GLN A 41 -2.89 24.21 -15.99
C GLN A 41 -3.39 22.88 -15.40
N GLN A 42 -4.08 22.91 -14.26
CA GLN A 42 -4.67 21.71 -13.66
C GLN A 42 -5.73 21.11 -14.58
N LYS A 43 -6.59 21.94 -15.17
CA LYS A 43 -7.61 21.49 -16.13
C LYS A 43 -6.97 20.85 -17.37
N ALA A 44 -5.93 21.48 -17.94
CA ALA A 44 -5.22 20.90 -19.09
C ALA A 44 -4.61 19.53 -18.76
N ARG A 45 -3.95 19.40 -17.60
CA ARG A 45 -3.39 18.12 -17.15
C ARG A 45 -4.46 17.05 -16.91
N LEU A 46 -5.59 17.41 -16.31
CA LEU A 46 -6.73 16.52 -16.13
C LEU A 46 -7.30 16.05 -17.48
N LEU A 47 -7.46 16.95 -18.44
CA LEU A 47 -7.94 16.60 -19.79
C LEU A 47 -6.98 15.63 -20.48
N THR A 48 -5.66 15.82 -20.35
CA THR A 48 -4.66 14.85 -20.83
C THR A 48 -4.78 13.50 -20.11
N ALA A 49 -4.97 13.49 -18.78
CA ALA A 49 -5.17 12.25 -18.02
C ALA A 49 -6.44 11.48 -18.45
N LEU A 50 -7.45 12.19 -18.94
CA LEU A 50 -8.73 11.64 -19.39
C LEU A 50 -8.69 11.02 -20.79
N GLU A 51 -7.67 11.31 -21.62
CA GLU A 51 -7.61 10.83 -23.01
C GLU A 51 -7.69 9.30 -23.13
N GLU A 52 -6.93 8.57 -22.31
CA GLU A 52 -6.93 7.10 -22.34
C GLU A 52 -8.23 6.50 -21.76
N PRO A 53 -8.72 6.91 -20.57
CA PRO A 53 -10.04 6.51 -20.09
C PRO A 53 -11.17 6.84 -21.06
N ASP A 54 -11.12 7.98 -21.76
CA ASP A 54 -12.13 8.36 -22.76
C ASP A 54 -12.15 7.36 -23.94
N ARG A 55 -10.99 6.84 -24.36
CA ARG A 55 -10.90 5.75 -25.36
C ARG A 55 -11.39 4.41 -24.83
N GLN A 56 -11.26 4.18 -23.53
CA GLN A 56 -11.71 2.96 -22.85
C GLN A 56 -13.20 2.99 -22.48
N TYR A 57 -13.88 4.13 -22.59
CA TYR A 57 -15.30 4.23 -22.28
C TYR A 57 -16.12 3.37 -23.25
N ASN A 58 -16.84 2.39 -22.71
CA ASN A 58 -17.79 1.59 -23.46
C ASN A 58 -19.19 2.21 -23.34
N PRO A 59 -19.74 2.82 -24.41
CA PRO A 59 -21.05 3.48 -24.35
C PRO A 59 -22.21 2.50 -24.15
N ARG A 60 -22.05 1.21 -24.52
CA ARG A 60 -23.08 0.18 -24.31
C ARG A 60 -23.23 -0.14 -22.83
N GLU A 61 -22.10 -0.35 -22.15
CA GLU A 61 -22.11 -0.70 -20.72
C GLU A 61 -22.03 0.51 -19.80
N ARG A 62 -21.75 1.72 -20.33
CA ARG A 62 -21.59 2.97 -19.58
C ARG A 62 -20.51 2.88 -18.49
N MET A 63 -19.42 2.20 -18.79
CA MET A 63 -18.27 1.99 -17.90
C MET A 63 -16.98 1.94 -18.71
N LEU A 64 -15.84 2.09 -18.03
CA LEU A 64 -14.54 1.81 -18.63
C LEU A 64 -14.42 0.31 -18.93
N GLN A 65 -13.91 -0.05 -20.11
CA GLN A 65 -13.51 -1.41 -20.46
C GLN A 65 -11.99 -1.57 -20.40
N LYS A 66 -11.50 -2.66 -19.81
CA LYS A 66 -10.07 -2.98 -19.74
C LYS A 66 -9.84 -4.46 -19.98
N LYS A 67 -8.60 -4.82 -20.35
CA LYS A 67 -8.19 -6.23 -20.29
C LYS A 67 -8.11 -6.67 -18.83
N PHE A 68 -8.55 -7.89 -18.56
CA PHE A 68 -8.57 -8.45 -17.23
C PHE A 68 -7.17 -8.43 -16.61
N GLY A 69 -7.10 -7.93 -15.38
CA GLY A 69 -5.94 -8.00 -14.52
C GLY A 69 -6.42 -8.13 -13.07
N SER A 70 -5.83 -9.05 -12.32
CA SER A 70 -6.19 -9.30 -10.93
C SER A 70 -4.96 -9.78 -10.16
N PRO A 71 -4.87 -9.48 -8.86
CA PRO A 71 -3.92 -10.13 -7.96
C PRO A 71 -4.09 -11.65 -7.81
N GLY A 72 -5.17 -12.23 -8.35
CA GLY A 72 -5.44 -13.67 -8.35
C GLY A 72 -6.25 -14.17 -7.16
N TYR A 73 -6.91 -13.27 -6.42
CA TYR A 73 -7.81 -13.59 -5.31
C TYR A 73 -9.09 -12.75 -5.40
N HIS A 74 -10.16 -13.17 -4.72
CA HIS A 74 -11.55 -12.63 -4.78
C HIS A 74 -12.34 -12.84 -6.07
N THR A 75 -11.69 -13.23 -7.16
CA THR A 75 -12.33 -13.47 -8.46
C THR A 75 -11.88 -14.83 -9.05
N PRO A 76 -12.79 -15.64 -9.62
CA PRO A 76 -12.45 -16.81 -10.42
C PRO A 76 -12.19 -16.46 -11.88
N LEU A 77 -12.34 -15.19 -12.30
CA LEU A 77 -11.99 -14.77 -13.65
C LEU A 77 -10.49 -14.96 -13.88
N THR A 78 -10.13 -15.44 -15.07
CA THR A 78 -8.73 -15.71 -15.46
C THR A 78 -8.29 -14.92 -16.70
N GLY A 79 -9.20 -14.17 -17.33
CA GLY A 79 -8.93 -13.43 -18.55
C GLY A 79 -10.17 -12.76 -19.10
N GLY A 80 -10.01 -12.08 -20.25
CA GLY A 80 -11.10 -11.43 -20.97
C GLY A 80 -11.05 -9.90 -20.93
N THR A 81 -12.15 -9.29 -21.35
CA THR A 81 -12.40 -7.85 -21.22
C THR A 81 -13.37 -7.66 -20.05
N VAL A 82 -13.09 -6.69 -19.18
CA VAL A 82 -13.87 -6.44 -17.96
C VAL A 82 -14.19 -4.96 -17.77
N HIS A 83 -15.25 -4.67 -17.00
CA HIS A 83 -15.64 -3.31 -16.61
C HIS A 83 -15.48 -3.10 -15.10
N PRO A 84 -14.34 -2.57 -14.63
CA PRO A 84 -14.05 -2.39 -13.21
C PRO A 84 -14.89 -1.27 -12.57
N THR A 85 -15.61 -1.59 -11.48
CA THR A 85 -16.52 -0.67 -10.78
C THR A 85 -15.79 0.49 -10.10
N ARG A 86 -14.67 0.20 -9.43
CA ARG A 86 -13.83 1.21 -8.75
C ARG A 86 -13.28 2.23 -9.76
N ASP A 87 -12.66 1.76 -10.83
CA ASP A 87 -12.06 2.62 -11.85
C ASP A 87 -13.10 3.47 -12.57
N ALA A 88 -14.30 2.91 -12.81
CA ALA A 88 -15.41 3.67 -13.38
C ALA A 88 -15.83 4.84 -12.48
N LEU A 89 -15.86 4.67 -11.15
CA LEU A 89 -16.14 5.78 -10.22
C LEU A 89 -15.01 6.82 -10.20
N VAL A 90 -13.74 6.40 -10.23
CA VAL A 90 -12.60 7.33 -10.35
C VAL A 90 -12.73 8.16 -11.63
N TYR A 91 -13.13 7.53 -12.74
CA TYR A 91 -13.37 8.21 -14.01
C TYR A 91 -14.55 9.18 -13.93
N ALA A 92 -15.68 8.79 -13.33
CA ALA A 92 -16.84 9.67 -13.16
C ALA A 92 -16.48 10.93 -12.36
N VAL A 93 -15.73 10.78 -11.26
CA VAL A 93 -15.22 11.89 -10.44
C VAL A 93 -14.35 12.84 -11.29
N ALA A 94 -13.43 12.30 -12.07
CA ALA A 94 -12.56 13.08 -12.95
C ALA A 94 -13.32 13.81 -14.08
N LEU A 95 -14.36 13.18 -14.64
CA LEU A 95 -15.24 13.81 -15.63
C LEU A 95 -15.97 15.02 -15.02
N LEU A 96 -16.49 14.88 -13.80
CA LEU A 96 -17.19 15.97 -13.09
C LEU A 96 -16.26 17.17 -12.85
N ASP A 97 -14.99 16.92 -12.53
CA ASP A 97 -14.00 17.99 -12.25
C ASP A 97 -13.71 18.90 -13.42
N THR A 98 -13.96 18.44 -14.65
CA THR A 98 -13.74 19.27 -15.83
C THR A 98 -14.68 20.46 -15.93
N GLY A 99 -15.87 20.35 -15.31
CA GLY A 99 -16.97 21.30 -15.46
C GLY A 99 -17.59 21.36 -16.85
N GLU A 100 -17.31 20.39 -17.73
CA GLU A 100 -17.82 20.37 -19.10
C GLU A 100 -19.19 19.68 -19.19
N PRO A 101 -20.22 20.28 -19.82
CA PRO A 101 -21.57 19.71 -19.90
C PRO A 101 -21.64 18.29 -20.50
N GLU A 102 -20.85 18.00 -21.53
CA GLU A 102 -20.78 16.65 -22.12
C GLU A 102 -20.22 15.62 -21.15
N ARG A 103 -19.21 16.01 -20.37
CA ARG A 103 -18.55 15.14 -19.41
C ARG A 103 -19.41 14.94 -18.16
N LEU A 104 -20.18 15.96 -17.75
CA LEU A 104 -21.23 15.82 -16.74
C LEU A 104 -22.22 14.73 -17.14
N ARG A 105 -22.80 14.81 -18.35
CA ARG A 105 -23.75 13.79 -18.85
C ARG A 105 -23.16 12.39 -18.82
N ARG A 106 -21.92 12.22 -19.28
CA ARG A 106 -21.22 10.93 -19.23
C ARG A 106 -20.96 10.46 -17.78
N ALA A 107 -20.59 11.36 -16.88
CA ALA A 107 -20.38 11.02 -15.49
C ALA A 107 -21.67 10.51 -14.85
N GLU A 108 -22.82 11.13 -15.15
CA GLU A 108 -24.12 10.67 -14.67
C GLU A 108 -24.48 9.27 -15.18
N GLU A 109 -24.20 8.97 -16.46
CA GLU A 109 -24.37 7.63 -17.03
C GLU A 109 -23.55 6.57 -16.29
N VAL A 110 -22.28 6.88 -16.00
CA VAL A 110 -21.38 5.99 -15.27
C VAL A 110 -21.85 5.80 -13.83
N LEU A 111 -22.20 6.89 -13.13
CA LEU A 111 -22.67 6.82 -11.74
C LEU A 111 -23.92 5.96 -11.62
N ARG A 112 -24.93 6.18 -12.46
CA ARG A 112 -26.16 5.37 -12.48
C ARG A 112 -25.86 3.90 -12.70
N LYS A 113 -24.99 3.58 -13.67
CA LYS A 113 -24.60 2.20 -13.94
C LYS A 113 -23.90 1.57 -12.74
N VAL A 114 -22.87 2.21 -12.19
CA VAL A 114 -22.11 1.62 -11.07
C VAL A 114 -22.98 1.48 -9.81
N ILE A 115 -23.81 2.47 -9.49
CA ILE A 115 -24.74 2.39 -8.35
C ILE A 115 -25.70 1.21 -8.50
N SER A 116 -26.19 0.93 -9.71
CA SER A 116 -27.07 -0.22 -9.97
C SER A 116 -26.43 -1.60 -9.69
N LEU A 117 -25.10 -1.66 -9.61
CA LEU A 117 -24.34 -2.88 -9.29
C LEU A 117 -24.10 -3.06 -7.78
N GLN A 118 -24.47 -2.09 -6.95
CA GLN A 118 -24.35 -2.22 -5.50
C GLN A 118 -25.40 -3.19 -4.97
N ASP A 119 -25.03 -4.04 -4.01
CA ASP A 119 -26.01 -4.78 -3.23
C ASP A 119 -26.67 -3.86 -2.19
N GLN A 120 -27.86 -3.37 -2.50
CA GLN A 120 -28.63 -2.46 -1.64
C GLN A 120 -29.63 -3.20 -0.72
N ASN A 121 -29.64 -4.54 -0.72
CA ASN A 121 -30.55 -5.31 0.12
C ASN A 121 -29.99 -5.45 1.56
N PRO A 122 -30.59 -4.82 2.58
CA PRO A 122 -30.06 -4.84 3.95
C PRO A 122 -30.04 -6.25 4.58
N LYS A 123 -30.80 -7.21 4.03
CA LYS A 123 -30.81 -8.61 4.47
C LYS A 123 -29.68 -9.43 3.83
N SER A 124 -29.00 -8.91 2.82
CA SER A 124 -27.93 -9.62 2.13
C SER A 124 -26.64 -9.68 2.95
N ARG A 125 -25.86 -10.75 2.76
CA ARG A 125 -24.53 -10.91 3.35
C ARG A 125 -23.53 -9.91 2.78
N THR A 126 -23.71 -9.51 1.53
CA THR A 126 -22.86 -8.57 0.79
C THR A 126 -23.42 -7.14 0.76
N TYR A 127 -24.42 -6.84 1.60
CA TYR A 127 -25.03 -5.51 1.67
C TYR A 127 -24.00 -4.37 1.71
N GLY A 128 -24.20 -3.40 0.83
CA GLY A 128 -23.43 -2.16 0.69
C GLY A 128 -22.15 -2.26 -0.14
N ILE A 129 -21.83 -3.42 -0.72
CA ILE A 129 -20.62 -3.61 -1.53
C ILE A 129 -20.97 -3.80 -3.02
N TRP A 130 -19.94 -3.75 -3.86
CA TRP A 130 -20.01 -3.93 -5.31
C TRP A 130 -19.13 -5.10 -5.74
N PRO A 131 -19.42 -5.73 -6.88
CA PRO A 131 -18.46 -6.61 -7.51
C PRO A 131 -17.24 -5.83 -8.01
N TRP A 132 -16.11 -6.51 -8.19
CA TRP A 132 -14.93 -5.91 -8.83
C TRP A 132 -15.23 -5.49 -10.27
N PHE A 133 -15.93 -6.36 -11.00
CA PHE A 133 -16.21 -6.22 -12.43
C PHE A 133 -17.70 -6.44 -12.71
N LEU A 134 -18.24 -5.75 -13.73
CA LEU A 134 -19.61 -5.97 -14.21
C LEU A 134 -19.87 -7.44 -14.59
N GLU A 135 -18.88 -8.10 -15.18
CA GLU A 135 -18.94 -9.48 -15.68
C GLU A 135 -19.12 -10.52 -14.57
N GLU A 136 -18.82 -10.13 -13.34
CA GLU A 136 -18.77 -11.02 -12.20
C GLU A 136 -19.66 -10.49 -11.08
N PRO A 137 -20.96 -10.83 -11.07
CA PRO A 137 -21.83 -10.44 -9.96
C PRO A 137 -21.33 -11.02 -8.63
N LEU A 138 -21.66 -10.35 -7.52
CA LEU A 138 -21.21 -10.70 -6.17
C LEU A 138 -21.45 -12.17 -5.78
N SER A 139 -22.52 -12.79 -6.27
CA SER A 139 -22.83 -14.20 -6.02
C SER A 139 -21.86 -15.19 -6.65
N LYS A 140 -21.03 -14.73 -7.61
CA LYS A 140 -20.00 -15.53 -8.29
C LYS A 140 -18.58 -15.23 -7.78
N MET A 141 -18.40 -14.14 -7.03
CA MET A 141 -17.12 -13.83 -6.38
C MET A 141 -16.81 -14.82 -5.27
N SER A 142 -15.54 -15.18 -5.12
CA SER A 142 -15.11 -16.17 -4.14
C SER A 142 -13.75 -15.83 -3.51
N PRO A 143 -13.73 -15.30 -2.27
CA PRO A 143 -14.86 -14.67 -1.58
C PRO A 143 -15.13 -13.26 -2.15
N PRO A 144 -16.33 -12.69 -1.99
CA PRO A 144 -16.55 -11.26 -2.20
C PRO A 144 -15.54 -10.40 -1.43
N ASP A 145 -15.22 -9.21 -1.95
CA ASP A 145 -14.30 -8.29 -1.29
C ASP A 145 -15.08 -7.15 -0.61
N TRP A 146 -15.18 -7.21 0.72
CA TRP A 146 -15.85 -6.15 1.47
C TRP A 146 -15.06 -4.83 1.52
N ASN A 147 -13.78 -4.80 1.11
CA ASN A 147 -13.03 -3.55 0.99
C ASN A 147 -13.62 -2.64 -0.10
N TRP A 148 -14.45 -3.17 -1.00
CA TRP A 148 -15.04 -2.39 -2.09
C TRP A 148 -16.01 -1.32 -1.60
N ALA A 149 -16.61 -1.48 -0.41
CA ALA A 149 -17.38 -0.40 0.21
C ALA A 149 -16.51 0.82 0.50
N ASP A 150 -15.29 0.62 1.00
CA ASP A 150 -14.33 1.68 1.28
C ASP A 150 -13.89 2.36 -0.03
N PHE A 151 -13.43 1.57 -1.01
CA PHE A 151 -12.92 2.11 -2.28
C PHE A 151 -13.97 2.88 -3.09
N CYS A 152 -15.18 2.34 -3.22
CA CYS A 152 -16.27 3.00 -3.94
C CYS A 152 -16.84 4.17 -3.13
N GLY A 153 -16.99 4.01 -1.81
CA GLY A 153 -17.48 5.06 -0.90
C GLY A 153 -16.62 6.33 -0.95
N VAL A 154 -15.29 6.20 -1.02
CA VAL A 154 -14.37 7.35 -1.17
C VAL A 154 -14.68 8.18 -2.42
N GLN A 155 -14.96 7.52 -3.54
CA GLN A 155 -15.25 8.22 -4.80
C GLN A 155 -16.63 8.87 -4.77
N LEU A 156 -17.66 8.17 -4.28
CA LEU A 156 -19.01 8.71 -4.17
C LEU A 156 -19.07 9.92 -3.23
N LEU A 157 -18.31 9.93 -2.14
CA LEU A 157 -18.23 11.10 -1.27
C LEU A 157 -17.62 12.32 -1.98
N GLN A 158 -16.64 12.14 -2.87
CA GLN A 158 -16.14 13.27 -3.68
C GLN A 158 -17.20 13.81 -4.64
N VAL A 159 -18.08 12.95 -5.16
CA VAL A 159 -19.22 13.39 -5.97
C VAL A 159 -20.16 14.25 -5.14
N VAL A 160 -20.55 13.79 -3.95
CA VAL A 160 -21.53 14.52 -3.10
C VAL A 160 -20.97 15.83 -2.55
N LEU A 161 -19.70 15.85 -2.16
CA LEU A 161 -19.11 17.03 -1.54
C LEU A 161 -18.89 18.18 -2.53
N ASP A 162 -18.53 17.86 -3.77
CA ASP A 162 -18.04 18.87 -4.71
C ASP A 162 -18.96 19.08 -5.93
N HIS A 163 -19.88 18.16 -6.20
CA HIS A 163 -20.63 18.12 -7.46
C HIS A 163 -22.14 17.87 -7.34
N ARG A 164 -22.66 17.65 -6.12
CA ARG A 164 -24.06 17.23 -5.88
C ARG A 164 -25.08 18.18 -6.49
N ASP A 165 -24.84 19.48 -6.39
CA ASP A 165 -25.70 20.57 -6.89
C ASP A 165 -25.84 20.59 -8.42
N ARG A 166 -24.89 19.99 -9.13
CA ARG A 166 -24.89 19.90 -10.60
C ARG A 166 -25.51 18.62 -11.15
N LEU A 167 -25.79 17.63 -10.29
CA LEU A 167 -26.38 16.37 -10.71
C LEU A 167 -27.90 16.48 -10.87
N ALA A 168 -28.47 15.64 -11.72
CA ALA A 168 -29.91 15.37 -11.70
C ALA A 168 -30.36 14.96 -10.28
N ALA A 169 -31.47 15.53 -9.80
CA ALA A 169 -31.92 15.37 -8.41
C ALA A 169 -32.09 13.90 -8.00
N ASP A 170 -32.66 13.08 -8.88
CA ASP A 170 -32.84 11.64 -8.63
C ASP A 170 -31.50 10.88 -8.56
N LEU A 171 -30.49 11.31 -9.31
CA LEU A 171 -29.15 10.75 -9.22
C LEU A 171 -28.44 11.18 -7.94
N ALA A 172 -28.58 12.44 -7.54
CA ALA A 172 -28.02 12.92 -6.27
C ALA A 172 -28.53 12.08 -5.09
N GLU A 173 -29.84 11.78 -5.07
CA GLU A 173 -30.44 10.88 -4.07
C GLU A 173 -29.91 9.45 -4.15
N GLN A 174 -29.72 8.90 -5.35
CA GLN A 174 -29.11 7.57 -5.55
C GLN A 174 -27.67 7.50 -5.03
N VAL A 175 -26.87 8.55 -5.28
CA VAL A 175 -25.51 8.66 -4.76
C VAL A 175 -25.53 8.71 -3.23
N ASP A 176 -26.42 9.52 -2.64
CA ASP A 176 -26.58 9.61 -1.19
C ASP A 176 -26.97 8.26 -0.57
N GLY A 177 -27.90 7.53 -1.18
CA GLY A 177 -28.28 6.18 -0.79
C GLY A 177 -27.09 5.21 -0.84
N ALA A 178 -26.34 5.22 -1.95
CA ALA A 178 -25.19 4.34 -2.14
C ALA A 178 -24.08 4.55 -1.10
N ILE A 179 -23.84 5.80 -0.69
CA ILE A 179 -22.89 6.13 0.39
C ILE A 179 -23.38 5.59 1.73
N ARG A 180 -24.66 5.74 2.07
CA ARG A 180 -25.23 5.19 3.31
C ARG A 180 -25.11 3.67 3.36
N HIS A 181 -25.37 2.98 2.25
CA HIS A 181 -25.17 1.53 2.14
C HIS A 181 -23.70 1.13 2.35
N ALA A 182 -22.76 1.84 1.72
CA ALA A 182 -21.33 1.60 1.89
C ALA A 182 -20.87 1.82 3.34
N ALA A 183 -21.28 2.94 3.96
CA ALA A 183 -20.98 3.25 5.36
C ALA A 183 -21.53 2.19 6.32
N ALA A 184 -22.74 1.69 6.07
CA ALA A 184 -23.32 0.59 6.85
C ALA A 184 -22.53 -0.72 6.70
N SER A 185 -22.03 -1.04 5.50
CA SER A 185 -21.18 -2.20 5.25
C SER A 185 -19.86 -2.10 6.02
N ILE A 186 -19.21 -0.93 5.97
CA ILE A 186 -17.98 -0.65 6.71
C ILE A 186 -18.21 -0.77 8.21
N ARG A 187 -19.31 -0.22 8.73
CA ARG A 187 -19.70 -0.34 10.15
C ARG A 187 -19.94 -1.79 10.56
N LYS A 188 -20.61 -2.58 9.73
CA LYS A 188 -20.89 -4.00 9.98
C LYS A 188 -19.59 -4.83 10.01
N ARG A 189 -18.67 -4.56 9.09
CA ARG A 189 -17.40 -5.28 9.00
C ARG A 189 -16.40 -4.88 10.08
N ASN A 190 -16.37 -3.59 10.44
CA ASN A 190 -15.58 -3.02 11.53
C ASN A 190 -14.14 -3.58 11.63
N VAL A 191 -13.36 -3.52 10.54
CA VAL A 191 -11.98 -4.07 10.56
C VAL A 191 -11.13 -3.40 11.64
N GLY A 192 -10.23 -4.16 12.25
CA GLY A 192 -9.32 -3.67 13.28
C GLY A 192 -8.22 -2.74 12.75
N PRO A 193 -7.55 -1.97 13.64
CA PRO A 193 -6.60 -0.93 13.27
C PRO A 193 -5.30 -1.47 12.64
N GLY A 194 -4.98 -2.74 12.84
CA GLY A 194 -3.84 -3.39 12.19
C GLY A 194 -3.98 -3.54 10.67
N TYR A 195 -5.22 -3.50 10.13
CA TYR A 195 -5.46 -3.45 8.69
C TYR A 195 -5.45 -1.99 8.22
N THR A 196 -4.28 -1.36 8.35
CA THR A 196 -4.08 0.09 8.33
C THR A 196 -4.83 0.79 7.20
N ASN A 197 -4.58 0.43 5.93
CA ASN A 197 -5.13 1.16 4.80
C ASN A 197 -6.68 1.17 4.78
N ILE A 198 -7.31 0.00 5.02
CA ILE A 198 -8.78 -0.13 5.06
C ILE A 198 -9.35 0.52 6.31
N SER A 199 -8.65 0.43 7.45
CA SER A 199 -9.12 1.06 8.68
C SER A 199 -9.19 2.59 8.56
N ILE A 200 -8.18 3.22 7.93
CA ILE A 200 -8.14 4.65 7.66
C ILE A 200 -9.21 5.01 6.61
N MET A 201 -9.22 4.32 5.47
CA MET A 201 -10.17 4.61 4.39
C MET A 201 -11.64 4.49 4.84
N GLY A 202 -11.98 3.43 5.56
CA GLY A 202 -13.33 3.25 6.10
C GLY A 202 -13.71 4.29 7.15
N THR A 203 -12.74 4.81 7.90
CA THR A 203 -12.96 5.93 8.82
C THR A 203 -13.29 7.21 8.05
N TYR A 204 -12.61 7.45 6.93
CA TYR A 204 -12.93 8.60 6.07
C TYR A 204 -14.38 8.48 5.57
N VAL A 205 -14.74 7.33 5.01
CA VAL A 205 -16.08 7.12 4.46
C VAL A 205 -17.15 7.31 5.52
N THR A 206 -16.97 6.70 6.69
CA THR A 206 -18.01 6.73 7.74
C THR A 206 -18.09 8.08 8.45
N LEU A 207 -16.97 8.73 8.76
CA LEU A 207 -16.99 10.04 9.44
C LEU A 207 -17.54 11.14 8.54
N VAL A 208 -17.09 11.18 7.28
CA VAL A 208 -17.53 12.22 6.35
C VAL A 208 -18.98 11.99 5.92
N ALA A 209 -19.42 10.74 5.73
CA ALA A 209 -20.84 10.45 5.51
C ALA A 209 -21.70 10.86 6.72
N ALA A 210 -21.26 10.55 7.94
CA ALA A 210 -21.98 10.93 9.15
C ALA A 210 -22.14 12.44 9.28
N GLU A 211 -21.06 13.19 9.02
CA GLU A 211 -21.10 14.63 8.97
C GLU A 211 -22.00 15.16 7.84
N THR A 212 -21.93 14.57 6.66
CA THR A 212 -22.69 15.04 5.48
C THR A 212 -24.20 14.82 5.64
N TYR A 213 -24.61 13.77 6.35
CA TYR A 213 -26.02 13.40 6.49
C TYR A 213 -26.59 13.59 7.90
N ASP A 214 -25.84 14.27 8.78
CA ASP A 214 -26.20 14.50 10.18
C ASP A 214 -26.60 13.20 10.93
N ASP A 215 -25.91 12.09 10.64
CA ASP A 215 -26.14 10.78 11.25
C ASP A 215 -25.32 10.65 12.55
N ALA A 216 -25.97 10.90 13.68
CA ALA A 216 -25.34 10.90 15.00
C ALA A 216 -24.77 9.53 15.40
N ASP A 217 -25.45 8.43 15.06
CA ASP A 217 -25.01 7.06 15.41
C ASP A 217 -23.79 6.66 14.59
N LEU A 218 -23.79 6.98 13.29
CA LEU A 218 -22.63 6.77 12.43
C LEU A 218 -21.45 7.65 12.86
N LYS A 219 -21.71 8.89 13.30
CA LYS A 219 -20.68 9.79 13.81
C LYS A 219 -20.02 9.21 15.06
N ALA A 220 -20.82 8.74 16.03
CA ALA A 220 -20.32 8.12 17.26
C ALA A 220 -19.43 6.90 16.94
N TYR A 221 -19.88 6.03 16.03
CA TYR A 221 -19.08 4.90 15.54
C TYR A 221 -17.77 5.35 14.89
N ALA A 222 -17.81 6.34 14.00
CA ALA A 222 -16.65 6.76 13.24
C ALA A 222 -15.59 7.45 14.13
N LEU A 223 -16.03 8.22 15.13
CA LEU A 223 -15.14 8.83 16.13
C LEU A 223 -14.50 7.78 17.04
N ASP A 224 -15.26 6.81 17.55
CA ASP A 224 -14.71 5.67 18.29
C ASP A 224 -13.68 4.90 17.46
N ARG A 225 -13.99 4.65 16.18
CA ARG A 225 -13.08 3.99 15.25
C ARG A 225 -11.77 4.77 15.08
N LEU A 226 -11.84 6.08 14.84
CA LEU A 226 -10.66 6.94 14.71
C LEU A 226 -9.83 6.94 16.01
N ASN A 227 -10.48 7.05 17.17
CA ASN A 227 -9.83 6.97 18.48
C ASN A 227 -9.04 5.66 18.62
N ARG A 228 -9.65 4.51 18.30
CA ARG A 228 -8.99 3.20 18.37
C ARG A 228 -7.83 3.07 17.39
N ILE A 229 -7.94 3.62 16.18
CA ILE A 229 -6.86 3.60 15.18
C ILE A 229 -5.69 4.46 15.62
N ALA A 230 -5.96 5.70 16.05
CA ALA A 230 -4.93 6.61 16.54
C ALA A 230 -4.22 6.03 17.77
N ALA A 231 -4.97 5.56 18.77
CA ALA A 231 -4.42 4.94 19.97
C ALA A 231 -3.55 3.73 19.63
N TYR A 232 -4.04 2.81 18.77
CA TYR A 232 -3.29 1.64 18.37
C TYR A 232 -1.96 2.00 17.68
N HIS A 233 -1.96 2.89 16.69
CA HIS A 233 -0.74 3.24 15.98
C HIS A 233 0.25 4.03 16.84
N VAL A 234 -0.24 4.97 17.68
CA VAL A 234 0.59 5.67 18.66
C VAL A 234 1.21 4.68 19.64
N GLU A 235 0.43 3.71 20.14
CA GLU A 235 0.93 2.64 20.99
C GLU A 235 2.01 1.83 20.29
N GLN A 236 1.80 1.40 19.04
CA GLN A 236 2.81 0.66 18.27
C GLN A 236 4.06 1.50 17.97
N GLY A 237 3.91 2.82 17.81
CA GLY A 237 4.95 3.73 17.32
C GLY A 237 5.11 3.72 15.78
N ALA A 238 4.24 3.00 15.08
CA ALA A 238 4.26 2.85 13.62
C ALA A 238 2.89 2.45 13.06
N LEU A 239 2.74 2.60 11.75
CA LEU A 239 1.67 1.94 11.00
C LEU A 239 1.95 0.43 10.92
N ALA A 240 0.92 -0.41 11.06
CA ALA A 240 1.09 -1.87 11.08
C ALA A 240 1.41 -2.44 9.68
N GLU A 241 0.85 -1.84 8.63
CA GLU A 241 1.35 -2.00 7.26
C GLU A 241 2.57 -1.09 7.05
N TYR A 242 3.62 -1.39 7.83
CA TYR A 242 4.83 -0.58 7.96
C TYR A 242 5.61 -0.42 6.65
N ASN A 243 6.33 0.70 6.56
CA ASN A 243 7.29 1.03 5.51
C ASN A 243 6.88 0.52 4.12
N SER A 244 5.62 0.77 3.73
CA SER A 244 5.02 0.20 2.53
C SER A 244 4.89 1.27 1.46
N PRO A 245 5.69 1.22 0.37
CA PRO A 245 5.55 2.18 -0.74
C PRO A 245 4.17 2.18 -1.38
N THR A 246 3.38 1.12 -1.16
CA THR A 246 2.00 1.04 -1.63
C THR A 246 1.02 1.59 -0.60
N TYR A 247 0.96 1.03 0.61
CA TYR A 247 -0.10 1.39 1.56
C TYR A 247 0.21 2.59 2.43
N THR A 248 1.48 2.96 2.61
CA THR A 248 1.81 4.23 3.28
C THR A 248 1.37 5.41 2.40
N VAL A 249 1.52 5.31 1.07
CA VAL A 249 0.97 6.33 0.14
C VAL A 249 -0.54 6.42 0.26
N VAL A 250 -1.25 5.28 0.21
CA VAL A 250 -2.72 5.25 0.41
C VAL A 250 -3.11 5.87 1.75
N ALA A 251 -2.38 5.55 2.83
CA ALA A 251 -2.65 6.14 4.14
C ALA A 251 -2.47 7.66 4.13
N VAL A 252 -1.39 8.18 3.53
CA VAL A 252 -1.16 9.63 3.40
C VAL A 252 -2.27 10.30 2.59
N GLU A 253 -2.67 9.71 1.46
CA GLU A 253 -3.73 10.24 0.60
C GLU A 253 -5.08 10.30 1.34
N GLU A 254 -5.49 9.23 2.02
CA GLU A 254 -6.76 9.24 2.75
C GLU A 254 -6.72 10.15 3.99
N LEU A 255 -5.59 10.24 4.68
CA LEU A 255 -5.42 11.21 5.77
C LEU A 255 -5.43 12.65 5.24
N ALA A 256 -4.80 12.94 4.10
CA ALA A 256 -4.89 14.24 3.43
C ALA A 256 -6.35 14.58 3.09
N ARG A 257 -7.10 13.60 2.57
CA ARG A 257 -8.53 13.74 2.30
C ARG A 257 -9.33 14.08 3.56
N MET A 258 -9.05 13.41 4.68
CA MET A 258 -9.68 13.71 5.95
C MET A 258 -9.36 15.13 6.43
N ARG A 259 -8.11 15.61 6.29
CA ARG A 259 -7.73 16.99 6.65
C ARG A 259 -8.55 18.04 5.91
N LEU A 260 -8.93 17.75 4.65
CA LEU A 260 -9.78 18.60 3.83
C LEU A 260 -11.26 18.52 4.25
N HIS A 261 -11.77 17.32 4.53
CA HIS A 261 -13.22 17.10 4.57
C HIS A 261 -13.82 17.00 5.98
N VAL A 262 -13.05 16.57 6.99
CA VAL A 262 -13.53 16.36 8.36
C VAL A 262 -13.61 17.70 9.10
N ARG A 263 -14.77 17.97 9.70
CA ARG A 263 -15.07 19.20 10.44
C ARG A 263 -14.84 19.05 11.95
N ASP A 264 -15.03 17.85 12.50
CA ASP A 264 -14.88 17.59 13.94
C ASP A 264 -13.46 17.91 14.46
N ALA A 265 -13.36 18.84 15.41
CA ALA A 265 -12.08 19.36 15.88
C ALA A 265 -11.21 18.31 16.59
N ALA A 266 -11.81 17.40 17.36
CA ALA A 266 -11.08 16.35 18.06
C ALA A 266 -10.52 15.32 17.06
N ALA A 267 -11.34 14.94 16.08
CA ALA A 267 -10.91 14.06 14.99
C ALA A 267 -9.72 14.64 14.22
N ARG A 268 -9.74 15.95 13.91
CA ARG A 268 -8.65 16.63 13.17
C ARG A 268 -7.28 16.48 13.84
N ASN A 269 -7.19 16.57 15.17
CA ASN A 269 -5.92 16.38 15.88
C ASN A 269 -5.35 14.96 15.72
N GLN A 270 -6.22 13.96 15.72
CA GLN A 270 -5.83 12.56 15.53
C GLN A 270 -5.39 12.29 14.08
N ILE A 271 -6.10 12.89 13.12
CA ILE A 271 -5.76 12.83 11.71
C ILE A 271 -4.36 13.43 11.48
N GLU A 272 -4.04 14.60 12.06
CA GLU A 272 -2.70 15.20 11.95
C GLU A 272 -1.62 14.32 12.58
N THR A 273 -1.91 13.67 13.71
CA THR A 273 -0.99 12.72 14.35
C THR A 273 -0.66 11.55 13.42
N LEU A 274 -1.69 10.90 12.85
CA LEU A 274 -1.51 9.79 11.92
C LEU A 274 -0.83 10.24 10.61
N TYR A 275 -1.17 11.44 10.12
CA TYR A 275 -0.59 12.03 8.91
C TYR A 275 0.90 12.27 9.08
N ARG A 276 1.30 12.83 10.23
CA ARG A 276 2.70 13.01 10.62
C ARG A 276 3.44 11.68 10.67
N MET A 277 2.88 10.68 11.36
CA MET A 277 3.49 9.34 11.47
C MET A 277 3.72 8.70 10.09
N ALA A 278 2.75 8.84 9.18
CA ALA A 278 2.89 8.31 7.83
C ALA A 278 4.02 8.99 7.06
N TRP A 279 4.15 10.32 7.14
CA TRP A 279 5.24 11.06 6.49
C TRP A 279 6.62 10.79 7.08
N GLU A 280 6.72 10.65 8.41
CA GLU A 280 7.98 10.25 9.07
C GLU A 280 8.45 8.87 8.59
N GLU A 281 7.52 7.95 8.37
CA GLU A 281 7.82 6.64 7.79
C GLU A 281 8.46 6.78 6.41
N ILE A 282 7.93 7.65 5.53
CA ILE A 282 8.50 7.87 4.20
C ILE A 282 9.87 8.53 4.29
N ALA A 283 9.94 9.67 4.99
CA ALA A 283 11.13 10.51 5.05
C ALA A 283 12.32 9.79 5.68
N HIS A 284 12.08 8.98 6.71
CA HIS A 284 13.15 8.26 7.38
C HIS A 284 13.69 7.07 6.57
N HIS A 285 12.96 6.56 5.60
CA HIS A 285 13.38 5.41 4.79
C HIS A 285 13.68 5.74 3.32
N PHE A 286 13.46 6.97 2.87
CA PHE A 286 13.84 7.37 1.52
C PHE A 286 15.37 7.46 1.37
N HIS A 287 15.89 6.93 0.25
CA HIS A 287 17.30 6.99 -0.13
C HIS A 287 17.45 7.93 -1.34
N PRO A 288 17.78 9.22 -1.13
CA PRO A 288 17.89 10.21 -2.21
C PRO A 288 18.82 9.81 -3.37
N PRO A 289 20.02 9.24 -3.14
CA PRO A 289 20.94 8.92 -4.22
C PRO A 289 20.39 7.96 -5.27
N SER A 290 19.58 6.97 -4.89
CA SER A 290 18.93 6.04 -5.84
C SER A 290 17.45 6.38 -6.12
N ARG A 291 16.90 7.40 -5.43
CA ARG A 291 15.47 7.72 -5.37
C ARG A 291 14.58 6.50 -5.06
N GLN A 292 15.08 5.58 -4.23
CA GLN A 292 14.33 4.42 -3.80
C GLN A 292 13.87 4.56 -2.34
N TRP A 293 12.75 3.94 -2.02
CA TRP A 293 12.26 3.82 -0.66
C TRP A 293 12.86 2.56 -0.04
N ALA A 294 13.82 2.71 0.87
CA ALA A 294 14.57 1.59 1.44
C ALA A 294 13.68 0.66 2.29
N GLY A 295 13.98 -0.64 2.24
CA GLY A 295 13.28 -1.66 3.01
C GLY A 295 13.53 -1.57 4.52
N PRO A 296 12.94 -2.48 5.32
CA PRO A 296 12.10 -3.60 4.89
C PRO A 296 10.68 -3.16 4.54
N HIS A 297 9.96 -3.87 3.67
CA HIS A 297 8.57 -3.52 3.33
C HIS A 297 7.60 -4.60 3.79
N SER A 298 6.53 -4.19 4.49
CA SER A 298 5.45 -5.10 4.88
C SER A 298 4.56 -5.48 3.69
N ARG A 299 4.32 -4.56 2.76
CA ARG A 299 3.44 -4.74 1.61
C ARG A 299 3.99 -3.95 0.43
N CYS A 300 4.21 -4.61 -0.69
CA CYS A 300 4.82 -4.00 -1.87
C CYS A 300 4.50 -4.82 -3.12
N TYR A 301 4.22 -4.16 -4.25
CA TYR A 301 3.91 -4.82 -5.53
C TYR A 301 5.06 -4.77 -6.55
N GLY A 302 6.04 -3.89 -6.35
CA GLY A 302 7.19 -3.75 -7.23
C GLY A 302 8.42 -3.35 -6.42
N THR A 303 9.57 -3.95 -6.70
CA THR A 303 10.79 -3.68 -5.92
C THR A 303 11.34 -2.29 -6.22
N LEU A 304 11.41 -1.86 -7.48
CA LEU A 304 11.74 -0.47 -7.79
C LEU A 304 10.52 0.43 -7.63
N LEU A 305 10.75 1.62 -7.10
CA LEU A 305 9.73 2.65 -6.94
C LEU A 305 9.23 3.11 -8.31
N GLY A 306 7.91 3.11 -8.50
CA GLY A 306 7.28 3.53 -9.74
C GLY A 306 7.29 5.06 -9.93
N ARG A 307 7.13 5.50 -11.19
CA ARG A 307 7.06 6.93 -11.53
C ARG A 307 5.92 7.66 -10.79
N GLY A 308 4.77 7.01 -10.61
CA GLY A 308 3.62 7.52 -9.85
C GLY A 308 3.95 7.91 -8.43
N THR A 309 4.65 7.03 -7.72
CA THR A 309 5.07 7.32 -6.35
C THR A 309 6.11 8.44 -6.33
N LEU A 310 7.04 8.48 -7.28
CA LEU A 310 8.03 9.56 -7.37
C LEU A 310 7.41 10.93 -7.63
N ALA A 311 6.43 11.04 -8.53
CA ALA A 311 5.78 12.32 -8.75
C ALA A 311 4.81 12.70 -7.63
N PHE A 312 4.19 11.72 -6.96
CA PHE A 312 3.47 11.98 -5.71
C PHE A 312 4.40 12.64 -4.68
N LEU A 313 5.59 12.08 -4.46
CA LEU A 313 6.59 12.68 -3.56
C LEU A 313 7.05 14.05 -4.04
N ASP A 314 7.25 14.24 -5.35
CA ASP A 314 7.65 15.54 -5.90
C ASP A 314 6.59 16.61 -5.65
N ARG A 315 5.32 16.29 -5.91
CA ARG A 315 4.18 17.20 -5.63
C ARG A 315 4.07 17.51 -4.15
N ALA A 316 4.26 16.52 -3.28
CA ALA A 316 4.25 16.72 -1.83
C ALA A 316 5.43 17.60 -1.33
N LEU A 317 6.48 17.75 -2.14
CA LEU A 317 7.65 18.58 -1.88
C LEU A 317 7.67 19.87 -2.71
N ASP A 318 6.53 20.26 -3.29
CA ASP A 318 6.38 21.44 -4.15
C ASP A 318 7.37 21.47 -5.32
N GLY A 319 7.70 20.30 -5.89
CA GLY A 319 8.61 20.14 -7.02
C GLY A 319 10.10 20.34 -6.69
N ARG A 320 10.45 20.60 -5.43
CA ARG A 320 11.82 20.92 -5.00
C ARG A 320 12.81 19.79 -5.24
N ALA A 321 12.33 18.56 -5.37
CA ALA A 321 13.16 17.38 -5.50
C ALA A 321 13.42 16.98 -6.97
N GLY A 322 12.60 17.47 -7.91
CA GLY A 322 12.70 17.16 -9.33
C GLY A 322 12.53 15.67 -9.62
N PHE A 323 11.69 14.98 -8.82
CA PHE A 323 11.44 13.55 -8.98
C PHE A 323 10.43 13.25 -10.08
N GLY A 324 9.45 14.15 -10.26
CA GLY A 324 8.27 13.98 -11.11
C GLY A 324 8.33 14.73 -12.43
N ALA A 325 9.50 15.25 -12.82
CA ALA A 325 9.69 16.10 -14.01
C ALA A 325 9.21 15.46 -15.34
N VAL A 326 8.98 14.14 -15.37
CA VAL A 326 8.54 13.39 -16.55
C VAL A 326 7.46 12.35 -16.19
N GLU A 327 6.45 12.72 -15.40
CA GLU A 327 5.27 11.86 -15.21
C GLU A 327 4.03 12.34 -15.99
N ALA A 328 3.34 11.37 -16.59
CA ALA A 328 2.00 11.54 -17.14
C ALA A 328 1.03 12.05 -16.05
N PRO A 329 0.13 12.98 -16.38
CA PRO A 329 -0.92 13.41 -15.46
C PRO A 329 -1.78 12.26 -14.95
N SER A 330 -2.21 12.34 -13.69
CA SER A 330 -3.18 11.41 -13.11
C SER A 330 -4.58 12.02 -13.00
N LEU A 331 -5.61 11.18 -12.86
CA LEU A 331 -7.01 11.61 -12.79
C LEU A 331 -7.38 12.38 -11.51
N HIS A 332 -6.52 12.40 -10.49
CA HIS A 332 -6.88 12.90 -9.15
C HIS A 332 -5.81 13.79 -8.51
N GLU A 333 -4.68 14.06 -9.18
CA GLU A 333 -3.59 14.86 -8.61
C GLU A 333 -4.00 16.29 -8.23
N HIS A 334 -5.00 16.88 -8.88
CA HIS A 334 -5.47 18.23 -8.58
C HIS A 334 -6.34 18.30 -7.32
N ARG A 335 -6.91 17.18 -6.86
CA ARG A 335 -7.86 17.16 -5.73
C ARG A 335 -7.19 17.04 -4.37
N LEU A 336 -6.00 16.46 -4.32
CA LEU A 336 -5.46 15.90 -3.08
C LEU A 336 -4.12 16.54 -2.72
N PRO A 337 -4.11 17.78 -2.20
CA PRO A 337 -2.90 18.33 -1.59
C PRO A 337 -2.50 17.45 -0.40
N ALA A 338 -1.40 16.74 -0.56
CA ALA A 338 -0.76 15.94 0.48
C ALA A 338 0.66 16.47 0.75
N PRO A 339 0.81 17.72 1.25
CA PRO A 339 2.12 18.30 1.46
C PRO A 339 2.91 17.53 2.52
N CYS A 340 4.18 17.26 2.23
CA CYS A 340 5.13 16.76 3.22
C CYS A 340 5.33 17.82 4.30
N PRO A 341 5.34 17.46 5.60
CA PRO A 341 5.76 18.37 6.66
C PRO A 341 7.11 19.02 6.34
N PRO A 342 7.26 20.37 6.45
CA PRO A 342 8.44 21.07 5.97
C PRO A 342 9.77 20.62 6.59
N ASP A 343 9.74 20.18 7.84
CA ASP A 343 10.91 19.67 8.57
C ASP A 343 11.37 18.29 8.09
N LEU A 344 10.51 17.55 7.37
CA LEU A 344 10.84 16.25 6.79
C LEU A 344 11.38 16.35 5.36
N ALA A 345 11.13 17.47 4.67
CA ALA A 345 11.57 17.69 3.28
C ALA A 345 13.09 17.46 3.07
N PRO A 346 14.00 17.87 3.97
CA PRO A 346 15.44 17.66 3.78
C PRO A 346 15.86 16.19 3.58
N PHE A 347 15.13 15.22 4.15
CA PHE A 347 15.44 13.79 4.01
C PHE A 347 15.27 13.26 2.59
N PHE A 348 14.50 13.95 1.75
CA PHE A 348 14.32 13.58 0.35
C PHE A 348 15.40 14.16 -0.56
N LEU A 349 16.03 15.26 -0.13
CA LEU A 349 16.91 16.05 -1.00
C LEU A 349 18.37 15.62 -0.92
N SER A 350 18.83 15.17 0.25
CA SER A 350 20.24 14.81 0.44
C SER A 350 20.45 13.79 1.56
N LEU A 351 21.54 13.03 1.45
CA LEU A 351 22.01 12.10 2.47
C LEU A 351 23.54 12.24 2.62
N PRO A 352 24.02 13.28 3.32
CA PRO A 352 25.45 13.58 3.37
C PRO A 352 26.25 12.61 4.26
N ARG A 353 25.58 11.93 5.19
CA ARG A 353 26.18 10.96 6.12
C ARG A 353 25.28 9.75 6.29
N SER A 354 25.90 8.62 6.60
CA SER A 354 25.15 7.41 6.90
C SER A 354 24.26 7.59 8.13
N ARG A 355 23.11 6.93 8.13
CA ARG A 355 22.23 6.81 9.30
C ARG A 355 21.60 5.43 9.34
N THR A 356 21.28 4.97 10.54
CA THR A 356 20.51 3.74 10.74
C THR A 356 19.20 4.08 11.43
N VAL A 357 18.09 3.63 10.86
CA VAL A 357 16.76 3.71 11.45
C VAL A 357 16.44 2.34 12.02
N ILE A 358 16.20 2.27 13.33
CA ILE A 358 15.69 1.07 14.00
C ILE A 358 14.30 1.42 14.53
N LYS A 359 13.28 0.70 14.05
CA LYS A 359 11.89 0.99 14.40
C LYS A 359 11.17 -0.28 14.81
N THR A 360 10.47 -0.21 15.94
CA THR A 360 9.49 -1.24 16.30
C THR A 360 8.20 -0.94 15.54
N PHE A 361 7.84 -1.82 14.62
CA PHE A 361 6.62 -1.67 13.82
C PHE A 361 5.40 -2.25 14.52
N VAL A 362 5.60 -3.34 15.27
CA VAL A 362 4.56 -3.98 16.08
C VAL A 362 5.17 -4.42 17.41
N LYS A 363 4.63 -3.90 18.51
CA LYS A 363 4.94 -4.28 19.90
C LYS A 363 4.24 -5.60 20.28
N ALA A 364 4.52 -6.64 19.50
CA ALA A 364 4.15 -8.02 19.83
C ALA A 364 5.21 -8.66 20.73
N ASP A 365 4.96 -9.89 21.17
CA ASP A 365 5.96 -10.72 21.85
C ASP A 365 6.31 -11.95 20.99
N PRO A 366 7.51 -12.01 20.38
CA PRO A 366 8.56 -10.97 20.37
C PRO A 366 8.22 -9.79 19.41
N PRO A 367 8.82 -8.61 19.58
CA PRO A 367 8.50 -7.44 18.78
C PRO A 367 8.92 -7.61 17.31
N LEU A 368 8.23 -6.90 16.43
CA LEU A 368 8.56 -6.80 15.01
C LEU A 368 9.38 -5.53 14.80
N ILE A 369 10.68 -5.69 14.54
CA ILE A 369 11.65 -4.60 14.47
C ILE A 369 12.25 -4.55 13.07
N GLY A 370 12.19 -3.37 12.45
CA GLY A 370 12.92 -3.08 11.22
C GLY A 370 14.23 -2.38 11.51
N THR A 371 15.24 -2.70 10.72
CA THR A 371 16.51 -1.97 10.67
C THR A 371 16.76 -1.53 9.24
N THR A 372 17.02 -0.25 9.04
CA THR A 372 17.31 0.32 7.72
C THR A 372 18.56 1.18 7.83
N HIS A 373 19.64 0.73 7.22
CA HIS A 373 20.86 1.50 7.06
C HIS A 373 20.81 2.26 5.74
N LEU A 374 20.98 3.57 5.81
CA LEU A 374 21.02 4.49 4.67
C LEU A 374 22.42 5.10 4.64
N ALA A 375 23.27 4.63 3.73
CA ALA A 375 24.57 5.22 3.45
C ALA A 375 24.49 6.12 2.19
N PRO A 376 25.45 7.03 1.96
CA PRO A 376 25.41 7.94 0.79
C PRO A 376 25.37 7.26 -0.58
N ARG A 377 25.68 5.97 -0.69
CA ARG A 377 25.71 5.23 -1.97
C ARG A 377 24.91 3.94 -2.00
N PHE A 378 24.38 3.51 -0.85
CA PHE A 378 23.54 2.32 -0.76
C PHE A 378 22.59 2.41 0.43
N ALA A 379 21.51 1.64 0.35
CA ALA A 379 20.64 1.37 1.47
C ALA A 379 20.51 -0.13 1.67
N LEU A 380 20.37 -0.58 2.92
CA LEU A 380 20.11 -1.97 3.30
C LEU A 380 19.07 -2.01 4.41
N GLY A 381 17.97 -2.71 4.17
CA GLY A 381 16.88 -2.85 5.13
C GLY A 381 16.51 -4.30 5.40
N THR A 382 16.30 -4.62 6.67
CA THR A 382 15.77 -5.92 7.11
C THR A 382 14.69 -5.81 8.16
N ILE A 383 13.82 -6.82 8.21
CA ILE A 383 12.94 -7.08 9.36
C ILE A 383 13.54 -8.21 10.20
N ASN A 384 13.47 -8.09 11.53
CA ASN A 384 14.00 -9.11 12.43
C ASN A 384 13.29 -10.46 12.30
N ARG A 385 12.00 -10.46 11.90
CA ARG A 385 11.24 -11.67 11.59
C ARG A 385 10.09 -11.39 10.62
N GLY A 386 9.71 -12.33 9.78
CA GLY A 386 8.56 -12.19 8.89
C GLY A 386 8.36 -13.36 7.93
N ASP A 387 7.17 -13.49 7.36
CA ASP A 387 6.92 -14.45 6.28
C ASP A 387 7.57 -14.02 4.95
N LEU A 388 7.82 -14.95 4.03
CA LEU A 388 8.36 -14.67 2.69
C LEU A 388 7.27 -14.59 1.61
N TRP A 389 6.10 -14.06 1.95
CA TRP A 389 5.05 -13.79 0.98
C TRP A 389 5.50 -12.78 -0.08
N ASN A 390 4.96 -12.88 -1.30
CA ASN A 390 5.41 -12.09 -2.45
C ASN A 390 5.34 -10.55 -2.27
N GLN A 391 4.54 -10.06 -1.31
CA GLN A 391 4.45 -8.63 -1.00
C GLN A 391 5.45 -8.15 0.05
N ARG A 392 6.24 -9.06 0.63
CA ARG A 392 7.27 -8.75 1.63
C ARG A 392 8.57 -8.39 0.95
N ARG A 393 9.32 -7.48 1.57
CA ARG A 393 10.72 -7.22 1.24
C ARG A 393 11.51 -7.28 2.55
N ASN A 394 11.73 -8.50 3.05
CA ASN A 394 12.32 -8.72 4.37
C ASN A 394 13.83 -8.47 4.42
N LEU A 395 14.51 -8.59 3.28
CA LEU A 395 15.90 -8.19 3.06
C LEU A 395 15.94 -7.50 1.70
N LEU A 396 16.27 -6.21 1.72
CA LEU A 396 16.23 -5.36 0.53
C LEU A 396 17.39 -4.36 0.57
N ALA A 397 18.20 -4.36 -0.48
CA ALA A 397 19.22 -3.36 -0.69
C ALA A 397 18.93 -2.53 -1.94
N TYR A 398 19.34 -1.26 -1.93
CA TYR A 398 19.36 -0.40 -3.11
C TYR A 398 20.70 0.30 -3.26
N TRP A 399 21.10 0.54 -4.51
CA TRP A 399 22.26 1.37 -4.86
C TRP A 399 22.07 1.93 -6.28
N GLY A 400 23.09 2.62 -6.79
CA GLY A 400 23.06 3.22 -8.11
C GLY A 400 22.53 4.65 -8.09
N THR A 401 22.02 5.11 -9.23
CA THR A 401 21.59 6.49 -9.45
C THR A 401 20.08 6.56 -9.67
N PRO A 402 19.47 7.75 -9.72
CA PRO A 402 18.05 7.87 -10.06
C PRO A 402 17.69 7.35 -11.45
N ALA A 403 18.62 7.44 -12.41
CA ALA A 403 18.42 6.99 -13.79
C ALA A 403 18.66 5.48 -13.96
N ALA A 404 19.52 4.91 -13.12
CA ALA A 404 19.89 3.50 -13.15
C ALA A 404 19.94 2.93 -11.71
N PRO A 405 18.80 2.86 -11.00
CA PRO A 405 18.76 2.27 -9.67
C PRO A 405 18.94 0.76 -9.78
N SER A 406 19.55 0.16 -8.77
CA SER A 406 19.72 -1.29 -8.64
C SER A 406 19.19 -1.78 -7.30
N TYR A 407 18.83 -3.05 -7.23
CA TYR A 407 18.41 -3.68 -5.98
C TYR A 407 18.93 -5.10 -5.83
N LEU A 408 18.99 -5.55 -4.57
CA LEU A 408 19.08 -6.96 -4.17
C LEU A 408 17.88 -7.29 -3.28
N HIS A 409 17.16 -8.36 -3.61
CA HIS A 409 15.95 -8.81 -2.90
C HIS A 409 15.99 -10.32 -2.64
N LEU A 410 15.78 -10.71 -1.38
CA LEU A 410 15.69 -12.11 -0.97
C LEU A 410 14.27 -12.67 -1.16
N ARG A 411 14.15 -13.85 -1.80
CA ARG A 411 12.89 -14.54 -2.06
C ARG A 411 13.01 -16.03 -1.76
N LEU A 412 11.91 -16.69 -1.40
CA LEU A 412 11.81 -18.15 -1.37
C LEU A 412 10.79 -18.58 -2.41
N LEU A 413 11.23 -19.25 -3.46
CA LEU A 413 10.40 -19.60 -4.61
C LEU A 413 10.04 -21.07 -4.60
N LYS A 414 8.75 -21.36 -4.82
CA LYS A 414 8.22 -22.68 -5.15
C LYS A 414 7.61 -22.63 -6.54
N ASN A 415 8.15 -23.42 -7.48
CA ASN A 415 7.73 -23.45 -8.88
C ASN A 415 7.71 -22.03 -9.50
N GLY A 416 8.71 -21.20 -9.17
CA GLY A 416 8.87 -19.84 -9.69
C GLY A 416 8.00 -18.75 -9.03
N TYR A 417 7.24 -19.06 -7.98
CA TYR A 417 6.42 -18.10 -7.22
C TYR A 417 6.76 -18.12 -5.72
N ASP A 418 6.64 -16.98 -5.02
CA ASP A 418 7.04 -16.88 -3.61
C ASP A 418 6.17 -17.78 -2.70
N LEU A 419 6.85 -18.59 -1.88
CA LEU A 419 6.25 -19.48 -0.89
C LEU A 419 6.09 -18.75 0.45
N ALA A 420 4.86 -18.42 0.82
CA ALA A 420 4.56 -17.66 2.03
C ALA A 420 4.86 -18.42 3.34
N ALA A 421 5.01 -19.75 3.29
CA ALA A 421 5.36 -20.58 4.46
C ALA A 421 6.81 -20.39 4.93
N GLY A 422 7.69 -19.81 4.10
CA GLY A 422 9.05 -19.44 4.54
C GLY A 422 8.99 -18.38 5.62
N GLN A 423 9.71 -18.59 6.73
CA GLN A 423 9.84 -17.66 7.84
C GLN A 423 11.27 -17.14 7.88
N PHE A 424 11.43 -15.85 7.65
CA PHE A 424 12.69 -15.13 7.71
C PHE A 424 12.95 -14.61 9.12
N PHE A 425 14.20 -14.66 9.56
CA PHE A 425 14.70 -14.11 10.81
C PHE A 425 16.04 -13.42 10.56
N ALA A 426 16.29 -12.25 11.15
CA ALA A 426 17.53 -11.52 10.92
C ALA A 426 17.99 -10.68 12.10
N ALA A 427 19.32 -10.47 12.12
CA ALA A 427 19.99 -9.41 12.84
C ALA A 427 20.80 -8.59 11.83
N GLN A 428 20.75 -7.26 11.95
CA GLN A 428 21.43 -6.34 11.05
C GLN A 428 22.25 -5.33 11.85
N GLN A 429 23.49 -5.11 11.39
CA GLN A 429 24.32 -4.01 11.83
C GLN A 429 24.84 -3.29 10.59
N GLU A 430 24.34 -2.07 10.38
CA GLU A 430 24.70 -1.23 9.24
C GLU A 430 24.54 -1.98 7.90
N GLY A 431 25.62 -2.11 7.12
CA GLY A 431 25.66 -2.83 5.85
C GLY A 431 25.81 -4.36 5.97
N ARG A 432 25.71 -4.95 7.18
CA ARG A 432 25.86 -6.39 7.43
C ARG A 432 24.59 -7.00 7.96
N VAL A 433 24.20 -8.13 7.39
CA VAL A 433 23.01 -8.90 7.79
C VAL A 433 23.39 -10.34 7.99
N LEU A 434 22.99 -10.89 9.14
CA LEU A 434 22.95 -12.30 9.41
C LEU A 434 21.49 -12.71 9.48
N ALA A 435 21.09 -13.70 8.69
CA ALA A 435 19.70 -14.11 8.58
C ALA A 435 19.53 -15.62 8.50
N ALA A 436 18.35 -16.10 8.85
CA ALA A 436 17.97 -17.49 8.72
C ALA A 436 16.56 -17.63 8.13
N VAL A 437 16.32 -18.74 7.45
CA VAL A 437 14.99 -19.11 6.95
C VAL A 437 14.59 -20.47 7.52
N ALA A 438 13.41 -20.52 8.14
CA ALA A 438 12.72 -21.74 8.60
C ALA A 438 11.39 -21.90 7.85
N PHE A 439 10.65 -22.98 8.10
CA PHE A 439 9.39 -23.28 7.41
C PHE A 439 8.23 -23.45 8.39
N ALA A 440 7.14 -22.71 8.15
CA ALA A 440 5.94 -22.78 8.97
C ALA A 440 5.00 -23.90 8.51
N THR A 441 4.60 -24.80 9.41
CA THR A 441 3.66 -25.90 9.13
C THR A 441 2.22 -25.40 8.91
N ASP A 442 1.89 -24.23 9.44
CA ASP A 442 0.59 -23.55 9.33
C ASP A 442 0.63 -22.33 8.38
N GLY A 443 1.70 -22.22 7.59
CA GLY A 443 1.95 -21.13 6.65
C GLY A 443 1.08 -21.18 5.37
N GLY A 444 1.23 -20.14 4.56
CA GLY A 444 0.63 -20.03 3.23
C GLY A 444 1.43 -20.73 2.13
N ASP A 445 0.76 -21.20 1.09
CA ASP A 445 1.38 -21.45 -0.22
C ASP A 445 1.63 -20.09 -0.90
N THR A 446 0.75 -19.64 -1.79
CA THR A 446 0.89 -18.37 -2.52
C THR A 446 0.37 -17.16 -1.73
N HIS A 447 -0.38 -17.38 -0.65
CA HIS A 447 -0.97 -16.32 0.17
C HIS A 447 -1.12 -16.76 1.64
N LEU A 448 -0.87 -15.84 2.58
CA LEU A 448 -0.84 -16.09 4.03
C LEU A 448 -2.15 -16.67 4.61
N SER A 449 -3.30 -16.14 4.20
CA SER A 449 -4.63 -16.58 4.68
C SER A 449 -5.50 -17.26 3.62
N LEU A 450 -5.48 -16.81 2.36
CA LEU A 450 -6.37 -17.27 1.30
C LEU A 450 -5.93 -18.57 0.63
N ALA A 451 -4.64 -18.91 0.71
CA ALA A 451 -4.07 -20.10 0.10
C ALA A 451 -3.15 -20.80 1.11
N LYS A 452 -3.71 -21.26 2.24
CA LYS A 452 -2.95 -22.00 3.25
C LYS A 452 -2.43 -23.34 2.72
N LEU A 453 -1.29 -23.78 3.24
CA LEU A 453 -0.81 -25.14 2.98
C LEU A 453 -1.86 -26.16 3.45
N LYS A 454 -2.26 -27.04 2.55
CA LYS A 454 -3.15 -28.15 2.89
C LYS A 454 -2.34 -29.19 3.67
N ASP A 455 -2.79 -29.50 4.89
CA ASP A 455 -2.17 -30.48 5.79
C ASP A 455 -0.68 -30.21 6.08
N GLY A 456 -0.23 -28.95 5.96
CA GLY A 456 1.18 -28.57 6.13
C GLY A 456 2.12 -29.16 5.07
N VAL A 457 1.60 -29.53 3.90
CA VAL A 457 2.38 -30.17 2.82
C VAL A 457 2.76 -29.16 1.74
N VAL A 458 4.06 -29.04 1.47
CA VAL A 458 4.58 -28.28 0.31
C VAL A 458 4.72 -29.23 -0.88
N ARG A 459 4.07 -28.93 -2.01
CA ARG A 459 4.22 -29.69 -3.27
C ARG A 459 5.03 -28.90 -4.28
N ALA A 460 6.22 -29.37 -4.61
CA ALA A 460 7.18 -28.62 -5.41
C ALA A 460 7.88 -29.49 -6.46
N LYS A 461 7.95 -28.99 -7.70
CA LYS A 461 8.91 -29.42 -8.72
C LYS A 461 10.23 -28.67 -8.57
N ASP A 462 10.14 -27.44 -8.06
CA ASP A 462 11.26 -26.55 -7.82
C ASP A 462 11.05 -25.80 -6.51
N LEU A 463 12.06 -25.80 -5.64
CA LEU A 463 12.09 -25.05 -4.38
C LEU A 463 13.50 -24.44 -4.23
N ARG A 464 13.57 -23.12 -4.14
CA ARG A 464 14.85 -22.40 -4.09
C ARG A 464 14.76 -21.10 -3.30
N LEU A 465 15.86 -20.73 -2.64
CA LEU A 465 16.07 -19.40 -2.10
C LEU A 465 16.75 -18.55 -3.17
N ARG A 466 16.23 -17.36 -3.48
CA ARG A 466 16.74 -16.48 -4.53
C ARG A 466 17.23 -15.17 -3.95
N PHE A 467 18.46 -14.78 -4.31
CA PHE A 467 18.95 -13.42 -4.24
C PHE A 467 18.77 -12.78 -5.61
N GLU A 468 17.65 -12.06 -5.78
CA GLU A 468 17.30 -11.41 -7.03
C GLU A 468 18.01 -10.07 -7.15
N LEU A 469 18.71 -9.86 -8.26
CA LEU A 469 19.32 -8.61 -8.66
C LEU A 469 18.48 -7.99 -9.78
N GLY A 470 18.09 -6.74 -9.63
CA GLY A 470 17.35 -6.04 -10.70
C GLY A 470 17.69 -4.57 -10.79
N GLY A 471 17.06 -3.90 -11.75
CA GLY A 471 17.56 -2.62 -12.24
C GLY A 471 18.83 -2.83 -13.05
N GLU A 472 19.79 -1.92 -12.94
CA GLU A 472 21.07 -2.03 -13.68
C GLU A 472 21.84 -3.31 -13.31
N ALA A 473 21.80 -3.72 -12.04
CA ALA A 473 22.43 -4.94 -11.55
C ALA A 473 21.87 -6.24 -12.17
N GLY A 474 20.69 -6.19 -12.81
CA GLY A 474 20.13 -7.35 -13.54
C GLY A 474 20.75 -7.59 -14.93
N ALA A 475 21.65 -6.70 -15.37
CA ALA A 475 22.28 -6.78 -16.69
C ALA A 475 23.34 -7.88 -16.79
N GLU A 476 23.91 -8.32 -15.68
CA GLU A 476 25.02 -9.27 -15.65
C GLU A 476 24.68 -10.51 -14.83
N THR A 477 25.18 -11.67 -15.27
CA THR A 477 25.02 -12.93 -14.52
C THR A 477 26.00 -12.91 -13.34
N PRO A 478 25.52 -13.04 -12.09
CA PRO A 478 26.41 -13.00 -10.94
C PRO A 478 27.30 -14.26 -10.90
N PRO A 479 28.58 -14.13 -10.48
CA PRO A 479 29.49 -15.27 -10.38
C PRO A 479 29.07 -16.24 -9.27
N LEU A 480 29.31 -17.53 -9.49
CA LEU A 480 29.15 -18.55 -8.46
C LEU A 480 30.35 -18.56 -7.49
N PRO A 481 30.11 -18.74 -6.18
CA PRO A 481 31.19 -19.04 -5.25
C PRO A 481 31.63 -20.51 -5.37
N ALA A 482 32.77 -20.84 -4.76
CA ALA A 482 33.32 -22.21 -4.80
C ALA A 482 32.49 -23.21 -3.98
N SER A 483 31.89 -22.76 -2.88
CA SER A 483 31.00 -23.55 -2.03
C SER A 483 29.85 -22.69 -1.48
N LEU A 484 28.89 -23.31 -0.77
CA LEU A 484 27.77 -22.61 -0.13
C LEU A 484 28.24 -21.56 0.89
N GLY A 485 29.23 -21.90 1.71
CA GLY A 485 29.77 -21.02 2.74
C GLY A 485 30.70 -19.93 2.22
N ASP A 486 31.26 -20.09 1.02
CA ASP A 486 32.10 -19.07 0.41
C ASP A 486 31.27 -17.89 -0.10
N PRO A 487 31.76 -16.65 0.05
CA PRO A 487 31.02 -15.48 -0.41
C PRO A 487 31.02 -15.38 -1.94
N ALA A 488 29.83 -15.33 -2.52
CA ALA A 488 29.61 -14.82 -3.87
C ALA A 488 29.86 -13.31 -3.87
N ARG A 489 30.91 -12.87 -4.55
CA ARG A 489 31.35 -11.47 -4.56
C ARG A 489 30.83 -10.74 -5.79
N LEU A 490 29.98 -9.75 -5.57
CA LEU A 490 29.39 -8.91 -6.60
C LEU A 490 30.01 -7.51 -6.51
N ARG A 491 30.25 -6.88 -7.66
CA ARG A 491 30.88 -5.55 -7.74
C ARG A 491 30.10 -4.67 -8.72
N PHE A 492 29.69 -3.50 -8.26
CA PHE A 492 28.92 -2.51 -9.03
C PHE A 492 29.55 -1.13 -8.85
N GLY A 493 30.57 -0.83 -9.66
CA GLY A 493 31.42 0.35 -9.45
C GLY A 493 32.16 0.24 -8.11
N SER A 494 31.96 1.20 -7.21
CA SER A 494 32.53 1.15 -5.85
C SER A 494 31.71 0.33 -4.85
N ILE A 495 30.49 -0.09 -5.21
CA ILE A 495 29.65 -0.90 -4.34
C ILE A 495 30.08 -2.35 -4.42
N GLY A 496 30.49 -2.91 -3.28
CA GLY A 496 30.69 -4.34 -3.11
C GLY A 496 29.49 -4.95 -2.42
N ILE A 497 29.07 -6.14 -2.87
CA ILE A 497 28.09 -6.99 -2.17
C ILE A 497 28.66 -8.39 -2.08
N ASP A 498 28.69 -8.96 -0.88
CA ASP A 498 29.08 -10.34 -0.65
C ASP A 498 27.90 -11.13 -0.08
N VAL A 499 27.58 -12.28 -0.68
CA VAL A 499 26.48 -13.17 -0.26
C VAL A 499 27.04 -14.56 0.03
N SER A 500 26.79 -15.09 1.22
CA SER A 500 27.15 -16.47 1.59
C SER A 500 25.98 -17.17 2.26
N VAL A 501 25.93 -18.50 2.14
CA VAL A 501 24.87 -19.34 2.71
C VAL A 501 25.55 -20.47 3.50
N PRO A 502 26.07 -20.20 4.71
CA PRO A 502 26.88 -21.16 5.47
C PRO A 502 26.13 -22.44 5.88
N GLN A 503 24.81 -22.48 5.76
CA GLN A 503 23.98 -23.66 5.95
C GLN A 503 22.80 -23.61 4.98
N ALA A 504 22.53 -24.68 4.25
CA ALA A 504 21.29 -24.84 3.49
C ALA A 504 20.84 -26.30 3.50
N ARG A 505 19.90 -26.62 4.39
CA ARG A 505 19.29 -27.95 4.46
C ARG A 505 17.78 -27.89 4.31
N PHE A 506 17.23 -28.87 3.61
CA PHE A 506 15.79 -29.07 3.48
C PHE A 506 15.50 -30.57 3.35
N ALA A 507 14.98 -31.16 4.41
CA ALA A 507 14.82 -32.61 4.56
C ALA A 507 16.16 -33.35 4.40
N ASP A 508 16.22 -34.32 3.51
CA ASP A 508 17.40 -35.13 3.19
C ASP A 508 18.35 -34.45 2.18
N ARG A 509 18.15 -33.15 1.89
CA ARG A 509 18.83 -32.43 0.81
C ARG A 509 19.68 -31.30 1.31
N GLU A 510 20.85 -31.18 0.70
CA GLU A 510 21.72 -30.01 0.82
C GLU A 510 21.47 -29.06 -0.35
N GLY A 511 21.51 -27.76 -0.08
CA GLY A 511 21.39 -26.73 -1.09
C GLY A 511 22.56 -26.75 -2.08
N ARG A 512 22.35 -26.22 -3.28
CA ARG A 512 23.42 -25.95 -4.23
C ARG A 512 23.20 -24.60 -4.91
N TRP A 513 24.28 -23.94 -5.30
CA TRP A 513 24.17 -22.70 -6.05
C TRP A 513 23.80 -22.94 -7.51
N GLU A 514 22.90 -22.10 -8.02
CA GLU A 514 22.64 -21.85 -9.43
C GLU A 514 22.67 -20.33 -9.66
N THR A 515 23.07 -19.90 -10.85
CA THR A 515 23.07 -18.48 -11.24
C THR A 515 22.46 -18.34 -12.62
N GLY A 516 21.91 -17.17 -12.91
CA GLY A 516 21.36 -16.89 -14.23
C GLY A 516 20.70 -15.53 -14.35
N ARG A 517 20.00 -15.36 -15.47
CA ARG A 517 19.25 -14.16 -15.82
C ARG A 517 17.87 -14.52 -16.33
N ASP A 518 16.92 -13.66 -16.03
CA ASP A 518 15.58 -13.63 -16.64
C ASP A 518 15.50 -12.39 -17.52
N GLU A 519 15.70 -12.57 -18.83
CA GLU A 519 15.70 -11.49 -19.80
C GLU A 519 14.34 -10.77 -19.86
N LYS A 520 13.23 -11.49 -19.66
CA LYS A 520 11.88 -10.92 -19.71
C LYS A 520 11.64 -9.99 -18.52
N ARG A 521 12.10 -10.38 -17.33
CA ARG A 521 12.01 -9.58 -16.12
C ARG A 521 13.14 -8.57 -15.96
N LYS A 522 14.19 -8.67 -16.79
CA LYS A 522 15.44 -7.89 -16.69
C LYS A 522 16.07 -8.01 -15.29
N THR A 523 16.12 -9.23 -14.79
CA THR A 523 16.70 -9.55 -13.49
C THR A 523 17.79 -10.60 -13.63
N ALA A 524 18.79 -10.57 -12.76
CA ALA A 524 19.74 -11.65 -12.55
C ALA A 524 19.49 -12.30 -11.18
N PHE A 525 20.04 -13.48 -10.95
CA PHE A 525 19.83 -14.18 -9.68
C PHE A 525 21.00 -15.05 -9.28
N LEU A 526 21.22 -15.15 -7.96
CA LEU A 526 21.92 -16.24 -7.30
C LEU A 526 20.88 -17.06 -6.53
N ASP A 527 20.72 -18.32 -6.88
CA ASP A 527 19.75 -19.23 -6.29
C ASP A 527 20.46 -20.31 -5.46
N VAL A 528 19.97 -20.56 -4.25
CA VAL A 528 20.25 -21.81 -3.53
C VAL A 528 19.08 -22.76 -3.76
N VAL A 529 19.32 -23.78 -4.58
CA VAL A 529 18.30 -24.77 -4.97
C VAL A 529 18.23 -25.87 -3.93
N LEU A 530 17.05 -26.01 -3.32
CA LEU A 530 16.74 -27.03 -2.30
C LEU A 530 16.12 -28.28 -2.92
N HIS A 531 15.33 -28.11 -3.98
CA HIS A 531 14.76 -29.20 -4.78
C HIS A 531 14.56 -28.71 -6.22
N ALA A 532 14.85 -29.56 -7.21
CA ALA A 532 14.54 -29.33 -8.61
C ALA A 532 14.37 -30.68 -9.33
N GLY A 533 13.31 -30.83 -10.12
CA GLY A 533 13.03 -32.04 -10.90
C GLY A 533 11.57 -32.47 -10.80
N GLU A 534 11.34 -33.76 -10.60
CA GLU A 534 9.99 -34.31 -10.42
C GLU A 534 9.26 -33.67 -9.24
N GLU A 535 7.93 -33.55 -9.35
CA GLU A 535 7.12 -33.00 -8.27
C GLU A 535 7.17 -33.93 -7.05
N ARG A 536 7.49 -33.37 -5.89
CA ARG A 536 7.49 -34.08 -4.62
C ARG A 536 6.62 -33.37 -3.60
N ALA A 537 6.02 -34.16 -2.72
CA ALA A 537 5.32 -33.68 -1.55
C ALA A 537 6.28 -33.69 -0.35
N PHE A 538 6.32 -32.58 0.39
CA PHE A 538 7.13 -32.37 1.57
C PHE A 538 6.21 -32.07 2.75
N PRO A 539 5.81 -33.09 3.55
CA PRO A 539 5.05 -32.88 4.77
C PRO A 539 5.95 -32.19 5.80
N LEU A 540 5.77 -30.88 6.00
CA LEU A 540 6.71 -30.10 6.82
C LEU A 540 6.81 -30.61 8.26
N GLY A 541 5.72 -31.15 8.83
CA GLY A 541 5.71 -31.70 10.18
C GLY A 541 6.54 -32.98 10.37
N GLU A 542 6.86 -33.68 9.29
CA GLU A 542 7.66 -34.92 9.30
C GLU A 542 9.15 -34.66 9.02
N ILE A 543 9.50 -33.44 8.58
CA ILE A 543 10.88 -33.08 8.28
C ILE A 543 11.64 -32.81 9.59
N GLY A 544 12.80 -33.44 9.74
CA GLY A 544 13.69 -33.25 10.90
C GLY A 544 14.56 -32.00 10.84
N ASP A 545 14.96 -31.57 9.63
CA ASP A 545 15.88 -30.46 9.39
C ASP A 545 15.47 -29.70 8.11
N ALA A 546 15.08 -28.44 8.26
CA ALA A 546 14.77 -27.52 7.17
C ALA A 546 15.08 -26.09 7.62
N ALA A 547 16.36 -25.73 7.56
CA ALA A 547 16.83 -24.40 7.87
C ALA A 547 17.94 -23.95 6.92
N LEU A 548 17.92 -22.65 6.59
CA LEU A 548 18.95 -21.99 5.82
C LEU A 548 19.57 -20.87 6.66
N GLY A 549 20.88 -20.73 6.59
CA GLY A 549 21.62 -19.61 7.17
C GLY A 549 22.23 -18.75 6.07
N ILE A 550 22.11 -17.44 6.20
CA ILE A 550 22.41 -16.44 5.18
C ILE A 550 23.27 -15.35 5.82
N ALA A 551 24.31 -14.91 5.12
CA ALA A 551 25.04 -13.69 5.46
C ALA A 551 25.19 -12.80 4.22
N VAL A 552 24.82 -11.53 4.36
CA VAL A 552 24.91 -10.51 3.31
C VAL A 552 25.70 -9.32 3.82
N GLN A 553 26.68 -8.88 3.04
CA GLN A 553 27.39 -7.62 3.25
C GLN A 553 27.18 -6.71 2.06
N ILE A 554 27.01 -5.41 2.31
CA ILE A 554 27.13 -4.35 1.32
C ILE A 554 27.94 -3.20 1.91
N ALA A 555 28.88 -2.66 1.13
CA ALA A 555 29.57 -1.43 1.50
C ALA A 555 30.05 -0.66 0.27
N ASP A 556 30.43 0.59 0.51
CA ASP A 556 31.14 1.42 -0.45
C ASP A 556 32.66 1.27 -0.24
N GLY A 557 33.36 0.69 -1.22
CA GLY A 557 34.80 0.46 -1.15
C GLY A 557 35.25 -0.75 -1.96
N ALA A 558 36.51 -0.70 -2.45
CA ALA A 558 37.08 -1.74 -3.31
C ALA A 558 37.28 -3.10 -2.64
N SER A 559 37.33 -3.14 -1.30
CA SER A 559 37.54 -4.35 -0.51
C SER A 559 36.54 -4.44 0.62
N LEU A 560 35.68 -5.46 0.58
CA LEU A 560 34.91 -5.91 1.73
C LEU A 560 35.75 -6.94 2.49
N PRO A 561 35.89 -6.86 3.82
CA PRO A 561 36.34 -8.01 4.58
C PRO A 561 35.39 -9.17 4.27
N ALA A 562 35.92 -10.35 3.96
CA ALA A 562 35.09 -11.49 3.62
C ALA A 562 34.10 -11.78 4.78
N PRO A 563 32.82 -12.03 4.50
CA PRO A 563 31.90 -12.50 5.53
C PRO A 563 32.48 -13.72 6.22
N ALA A 564 32.67 -13.62 7.54
CA ALA A 564 33.18 -14.72 8.38
C ALA A 564 32.02 -15.37 9.15
N ALA A 565 30.86 -15.47 8.51
CA ALA A 565 29.67 -16.04 9.10
C ALA A 565 29.86 -17.56 9.30
N LYS A 566 29.66 -18.02 10.53
CA LYS A 566 29.75 -19.43 10.89
C LYS A 566 28.37 -19.97 11.20
N ALA A 567 28.10 -21.19 10.74
CA ALA A 567 26.91 -21.95 11.07
C ALA A 567 27.28 -23.16 11.94
N GLU A 568 26.49 -23.39 12.98
CA GLU A 568 26.58 -24.55 13.85
C GLU A 568 25.17 -25.10 14.06
N VAL A 569 24.95 -26.38 13.77
CA VAL A 569 23.70 -27.07 14.13
C VAL A 569 23.94 -27.87 15.40
N ARG A 570 23.26 -27.49 16.47
CA ARG A 570 23.39 -28.13 17.78
C ARG A 570 22.03 -28.15 18.48
N ASP A 571 21.72 -29.25 19.16
CA ASP A 571 20.51 -29.40 19.98
C ASP A 571 19.20 -29.07 19.21
N GLY A 572 19.15 -29.40 17.90
CA GLY A 572 17.99 -29.13 17.04
C GLY A 572 17.83 -27.66 16.63
N ARG A 573 18.88 -26.85 16.76
CA ARG A 573 18.88 -25.43 16.43
C ARG A 573 20.04 -25.07 15.50
N LEU A 574 19.79 -24.14 14.57
CA LEU A 574 20.80 -23.53 13.74
C LEU A 574 21.23 -22.22 14.42
N LEU A 575 22.50 -22.17 14.81
CA LEU A 575 23.15 -20.99 15.34
C LEU A 575 24.07 -20.39 14.29
N LEU A 576 23.84 -19.12 13.98
CA LEU A 576 24.66 -18.31 13.09
C LEU A 576 25.40 -17.26 13.92
N ARG A 577 26.68 -17.06 13.64
CA ARG A 577 27.50 -16.00 14.26
C ARG A 577 28.33 -15.27 13.22
N TRP A 578 28.38 -13.94 13.32
CA TRP A 578 29.27 -13.10 12.52
C TRP A 578 29.62 -11.83 13.32
N ASP A 579 30.85 -11.78 13.84
CA ASP A 579 31.30 -10.75 14.78
C ASP A 579 30.33 -10.60 15.96
N SER A 580 29.68 -9.44 16.10
CA SER A 580 28.67 -9.15 17.12
C SER A 580 27.26 -9.62 16.77
N LEU A 581 27.01 -10.02 15.52
CA LEU A 581 25.70 -10.50 15.08
C LEU A 581 25.51 -11.97 15.43
N SER A 582 24.33 -12.30 15.93
CA SER A 582 23.93 -13.69 16.14
C SER A 582 22.46 -13.92 15.78
N VAL A 583 22.17 -15.07 15.18
CA VAL A 583 20.81 -15.53 14.87
C VAL A 583 20.71 -17.01 15.23
N GLU A 584 19.69 -17.37 16.01
CA GLU A 584 19.43 -18.74 16.41
C GLU A 584 17.95 -19.12 16.19
N ILE A 585 17.72 -20.18 15.42
CA ILE A 585 16.38 -20.67 15.08
C ILE A 585 16.30 -22.20 15.24
N PRO A 586 15.11 -22.78 15.45
CA PRO A 586 14.91 -24.23 15.31
C PRO A 586 15.19 -24.69 13.88
N VAL A 587 15.79 -25.88 13.70
CA VAL A 587 15.94 -26.48 12.37
C VAL A 587 14.69 -27.23 11.93
N LYS A 588 13.88 -27.70 12.88
CA LYS A 588 12.63 -28.40 12.59
C LYS A 588 11.53 -27.40 12.21
N PRO A 589 10.79 -27.64 11.11
CA PRO A 589 9.56 -26.89 10.83
C PRO A 589 8.58 -26.96 12.01
N ALA A 590 7.92 -25.84 12.28
CA ALA A 590 6.97 -25.71 13.38
C ALA A 590 5.89 -24.66 13.01
N ARG A 591 4.96 -24.37 13.90
CA ARG A 591 3.98 -23.29 13.63
C ARG A 591 4.71 -21.94 13.57
N ALA A 592 4.23 -21.02 12.74
CA ALA A 592 4.85 -19.69 12.57
C ALA A 592 5.04 -18.96 13.91
N GLY A 593 4.04 -19.04 14.80
CA GLY A 593 4.11 -18.45 16.14
C GLY A 593 5.14 -19.11 17.07
N GLU A 594 5.38 -20.42 16.92
CA GLU A 594 6.39 -21.16 17.68
C GLU A 594 7.79 -20.80 17.21
N LEU A 595 8.00 -20.75 15.88
CA LEU A 595 9.27 -20.30 15.28
C LEU A 595 9.61 -18.87 15.71
N ALA A 596 8.62 -17.97 15.69
CA ALA A 596 8.79 -16.59 16.14
C ALA A 596 9.22 -16.51 17.61
N LYS A 597 8.59 -17.27 18.51
CA LYS A 597 8.94 -17.30 19.94
C LYS A 597 10.27 -17.98 20.22
N ALA A 598 10.68 -18.94 19.39
CA ALA A 598 11.94 -19.65 19.53
C ALA A 598 13.13 -18.81 19.06
N PHE A 599 12.94 -17.92 18.07
CA PHE A 599 13.99 -17.05 17.53
C PHE A 599 14.73 -16.27 18.63
N ARG A 600 16.06 -16.27 18.55
CA ARG A 600 16.95 -15.38 19.31
C ARG A 600 17.83 -14.65 18.30
N GLY A 601 17.92 -13.33 18.41
CA GLY A 601 18.76 -12.50 17.55
C GLY A 601 19.29 -11.31 18.31
N LEU A 602 20.56 -10.98 18.05
CA LEU A 602 21.27 -9.80 18.56
C LEU A 602 22.02 -9.12 17.43
#